data_AF-A0A2N6DG96-F1
#
_entry.id   AF-A0A2N6DG96-F1
#
_cell.length_a   1.000
_cell.length_b   1.000
_cell.length_c   1.000
_cell.angle_alpha   90.00
_cell.angle_beta   90.00
_cell.angle_gamma   90.00
#
_symmetry.space_group_name_H-M   'P 1'
#
loop_
_entity.id
_entity.type
_entity.pdbx_description
1 polymer ?
#
loop_
_entity_poly.entity_id
_entity_poly.type
_entity_poly.pdbx_seq_one_letter_code
_entity_poly.pdbx_strand_id
1 'polypeptide(L)' 'MFTERVRLLNFRNHSDSIYDFKNINYLEGDNGAGKTSVLESLFILFNLKSFRQQSVKKTKKF' A
#
# COMPACT_ATOMS: atom_id res chain seq x y z
N MET A 1 5.70 2.60 -16.66
CA MET A 1 6.51 2.69 -15.42
C MET A 1 6.80 1.28 -14.93
N PHE A 2 7.98 1.04 -14.41
CA PHE A 2 8.42 -0.24 -13.84
C PHE A 2 9.06 0.04 -12.48
N THR A 3 8.85 -0.85 -11.51
CA THR A 3 9.46 -0.78 -10.18
C THR A 3 10.24 -2.05 -9.97
N GLU A 4 11.53 -1.95 -9.65
CA GLU A 4 12.36 -3.11 -9.29
C GLU A 4 12.18 -3.51 -7.83
N ARG A 5 12.09 -2.52 -6.93
CA ARG A 5 12.02 -2.72 -5.49
C ARG A 5 11.16 -1.68 -4.80
N VAL A 6 10.44 -2.09 -3.75
CA VAL A 6 9.88 -1.16 -2.75
C VAL A 6 10.24 -1.62 -1.34
N ARG A 7 10.54 -0.67 -0.46
CA ARG A 7 10.65 -0.89 0.98
C ARG A 7 9.52 -0.16 1.69
N LEU A 8 8.78 -0.88 2.51
CA LEU A 8 7.69 -0.38 3.34
C LEU A 8 8.17 -0.28 4.78
N LEU A 9 8.45 0.93 5.25
CA LEU A 9 8.89 1.20 6.62
C LEU A 9 7.78 1.93 7.37
N ASN A 10 7.28 1.34 8.45
CA ASN A 10 6.15 1.83 9.24
C ASN A 10 4.93 2.22 8.38
N PHE A 11 4.65 1.41 7.36
CA PHE A 11 3.60 1.67 6.38
C PHE A 11 2.47 0.67 6.58
N ARG A 12 1.32 1.16 7.07
CA ARG A 12 0.16 0.31 7.42
C ARG A 12 0.59 -0.77 8.44
N ASN A 13 0.32 -2.04 8.14
CA ASN A 13 0.71 -3.17 8.98
C ASN A 13 2.14 -3.70 8.67
N HIS A 14 2.92 -3.02 7.81
CA HIS A 14 4.32 -3.34 7.56
C HIS A 14 5.22 -2.49 8.46
N SER A 15 5.90 -3.12 9.43
CA SER A 15 6.92 -2.47 10.24
C SER A 15 8.18 -2.18 9.42
N ASP A 16 8.72 -3.19 8.75
CA ASP A 16 9.80 -3.08 7.77
C ASP A 16 9.69 -4.27 6.80
N SER A 17 9.36 -4.02 5.54
CA SER A 17 9.20 -5.07 4.52
C SER A 17 9.83 -4.63 3.20
N ILE A 18 10.53 -5.54 2.53
CA ILE A 18 11.17 -5.28 1.23
C ILE A 18 10.55 -6.25 0.20
N TYR A 19 10.15 -5.70 -0.95
CA TYR A 19 9.63 -6.48 -2.07
C TYR A 19 10.44 -6.17 -3.32
N ASP A 20 10.93 -7.23 -3.97
CA ASP A 20 11.54 -7.20 -5.29
C ASP A 20 10.52 -7.67 -6.32
N PHE A 21 10.34 -6.91 -7.40
CA PHE A 21 9.34 -7.17 -8.42
C PHE A 21 9.97 -7.69 -9.73
N LYS A 22 9.21 -8.55 -10.41
CA LYS A 22 9.49 -9.08 -11.75
C LYS A 22 8.36 -8.67 -12.72
N ASN A 23 8.34 -9.24 -13.92
CA ASN A 23 7.26 -9.02 -14.89
C ASN A 23 5.87 -9.39 -14.36
N ILE A 24 5.76 -10.52 -13.65
CA ILE A 24 4.50 -10.98 -13.05
C ILE A 24 4.80 -11.28 -11.58
N ASN A 25 3.98 -10.71 -10.69
CA ASN A 25 4.13 -10.85 -9.25
C ASN A 25 2.81 -11.35 -8.67
N TYR A 26 2.88 -12.44 -7.91
CA TYR A 26 1.73 -13.01 -7.20
C TYR A 26 1.87 -12.73 -5.71
N LEU A 27 0.87 -12.08 -5.12
CA LEU A 27 0.84 -11.71 -3.70
C LEU A 27 -0.17 -12.61 -2.98
N GLU A 28 0.31 -13.52 -2.14
CA GLU A 28 -0.50 -14.48 -1.39
C GLU A 28 -0.45 -14.23 0.13
N GLY A 29 -1.45 -14.73 0.86
CA GLY A 29 -1.49 -14.78 2.32
C GLY A 29 -2.92 -14.67 2.85
N ASP A 30 -3.08 -14.52 4.15
CA ASP A 30 -4.40 -14.36 4.77
C ASP A 30 -5.01 -12.97 4.56
N ASN A 31 -6.32 -12.85 4.79
CA ASN A 31 -6.98 -11.55 4.84
C ASN A 31 -6.36 -10.68 5.94
N GLY A 32 -6.03 -9.44 5.60
CA GLY A 32 -5.33 -8.53 6.51
C GLY A 32 -3.80 -8.67 6.54
N ALA A 33 -3.21 -9.60 5.79
CA ALA A 33 -1.76 -9.80 5.75
C ALA A 33 -0.95 -8.66 5.06
N GLY A 34 -1.60 -7.60 4.56
CA GLY A 34 -0.93 -6.44 3.95
C GLY A 34 -0.79 -6.45 2.42
N LYS A 35 -1.31 -7.47 1.72
CA LYS A 35 -1.27 -7.54 0.23
C LYS A 35 -1.73 -6.25 -0.47
N THR A 36 -2.89 -5.71 -0.06
CA THR A 36 -3.41 -4.44 -0.61
C THR A 36 -2.53 -3.24 -0.25
N SER A 37 -1.80 -3.29 0.87
CA SER A 37 -0.87 -2.24 1.28
C SER A 37 0.37 -2.21 0.39
N VAL A 38 0.86 -3.37 -0.08
CA VAL A 38 1.91 -3.41 -1.10
C VAL A 38 1.44 -2.72 -2.39
N LEU A 39 0.24 -3.04 -2.88
CA LEU A 39 -0.35 -2.35 -4.05
C LEU A 39 -0.56 -0.85 -3.82
N GLU A 40 -1.00 -0.46 -2.60
CA GLU A 40 -1.18 0.93 -2.20
C GLU A 40 0.12 1.72 -2.22
N SER A 41 1.23 1.11 -1.77
CA SER A 41 2.54 1.76 -1.81
C SER A 41 3.01 2.05 -3.23
N LEU A 42 2.84 1.10 -4.16
CA LEU A 42 3.15 1.29 -5.57
C LEU A 42 2.29 2.40 -6.17
N PHE A 43 1.00 2.42 -5.85
CA PHE A 43 0.11 3.47 -6.34
C PHE A 43 0.51 4.85 -5.79
N ILE A 44 0.87 4.96 -4.51
CA ILE A 44 1.35 6.20 -3.89
C ILE A 44 2.65 6.67 -4.54
N LEU A 45 3.60 5.77 -4.79
CA LEU A 45 4.87 6.11 -5.46
C LEU A 45 4.64 6.79 -6.82
N PHE A 46 3.61 6.36 -7.55
CA PHE A 46 3.31 6.89 -8.88
C PHE A 46 2.30 8.03 -8.92
N ASN A 47 1.42 8.14 -7.93
CA ASN A 47 0.27 9.07 -7.95
C ASN A 47 0.25 10.07 -6.78
N LEU A 48 1.21 9.96 -5.85
CA LEU A 48 1.36 10.81 -4.66
C LEU A 48 0.15 10.81 -3.71
N LYS A 49 -0.78 9.88 -3.88
CA LYS A 49 -1.97 9.72 -3.02
C LYS A 49 -2.35 8.25 -2.92
N SER A 50 -3.01 7.89 -1.83
CA SER A 50 -3.62 6.58 -1.70
C SER A 50 -4.85 6.46 -2.62
N PHE A 51 -5.08 5.26 -3.17
CA PHE A 51 -6.35 4.93 -3.83
C PHE A 51 -7.48 4.62 -2.84
N ARG A 52 -7.19 4.36 -1.56
CA ARG A 52 -8.23 4.18 -0.54
C ARG A 52 -8.92 5.52 -0.31
N GLN A 53 -10.22 5.56 -0.56
CA GLN A 53 -11.04 6.71 -0.20
C GLN A 53 -10.98 6.95 1.31
N GLN A 54 -10.65 8.18 1.67
CA GLN A 54 -10.83 8.62 3.04
C GLN A 54 -12.33 8.82 3.26
N SER A 55 -12.91 8.11 4.22
CA SER A 55 -14.26 8.43 4.68
C SER A 55 -14.21 9.84 5.28
N VAL A 56 -14.89 10.81 4.66
CA VAL A 56 -15.06 12.13 5.26
C VAL A 56 -15.78 11.93 6.59
N LYS A 57 -15.06 12.11 7.70
CA LYS A 57 -15.71 12.13 9.02
C LYS A 57 -16.63 13.34 9.03
N LYS A 58 -17.95 13.12 9.08
CA LYS A 58 -18.90 14.20 9.35
C LYS A 58 -18.54 14.79 10.71
N THR A 59 -17.95 15.97 10.72
CA THR A 59 -17.72 16.73 11.95
C THR A 59 -19.10 17.05 12.52
N LYS A 60 -19.46 16.48 13.66
CA LYS A 60 -20.61 16.96 14.43
C LYS A 60 -20.20 18.32 14.99
N LYS A 61 -20.81 19.40 14.49
CA LYS A 61 -20.79 20.68 15.22
C LYS A 61 -21.62 20.47 16.48
N PHE A 62 -21.00 20.68 17.64
CA PHE A 62 -21.70 20.89 18.90
C PHE A 62 -22.30 22.30 18.91
#